data_AF-A0A6P0TW16-F1
#
_entry.id   AF-A0A6P0TW16-F1
#
_cell.length_a   1.000
_cell.length_b   1.000
_cell.length_c   1.000
_cell.angle_alpha   90.00
_cell.angle_beta   90.00
_cell.angle_gamma   90.00
#
_symmetry.space_group_name_H-M   'P 1'
#
loop_
_entity.id
_entity.type
_entity.pdbx_description
1 polymer ?
#
loop_
_entity_poly.entity_id
_entity_poly.type
_entity_poly.pdbx_seq_one_letter_code
_entity_poly.pdbx_strand_id
1 'polypeptide(L)' 'MCVVGEIKFQSEEDLEDYIEENFNQIFSDLILIKRQHTINTQRCDLLCSIKSVKQPVIIELKNEEDRG' A
#
# COMPACT_ATOMS: atom_id res chain seq x y z
N MET A 1 -16.94 -0.20 -14.61
CA MET A 1 -17.88 -0.87 -13.69
C MET A 1 -17.05 -1.85 -12.87
N CYS A 2 -16.62 -1.46 -11.68
CA CYS A 2 -15.84 -2.35 -10.81
C CYS A 2 -16.83 -3.28 -10.11
N VAL A 3 -16.98 -4.49 -10.62
CA VAL A 3 -17.57 -5.59 -9.85
C VAL A 3 -16.62 -5.84 -8.69
N VAL A 4 -17.10 -5.62 -7.47
CA VAL A 4 -16.44 -6.09 -6.25
C VAL A 4 -16.58 -7.62 -6.25
N GLY A 5 -15.77 -8.28 -7.08
CA GLY A 5 -15.43 -9.69 -6.86
C GLY A 5 -14.47 -9.75 -5.69
N GLU A 6 -14.50 -10.85 -4.94
CA GLU A 6 -13.49 -11.14 -3.92
C GLU A 6 -12.11 -11.19 -4.61
N ILE A 7 -11.39 -10.05 -4.66
CA ILE A 7 -10.00 -10.03 -5.09
C ILE A 7 -9.22 -10.64 -3.92
N LYS A 8 -8.99 -11.95 -4.03
CA LYS A 8 -8.09 -12.68 -3.14
C LYS A 8 -6.71 -12.68 -3.77
N PHE A 9 -5.79 -12.00 -3.12
CA PHE A 9 -4.37 -12.07 -3.45
C PHE A 9 -3.83 -13.40 -2.92
N GLN A 10 -2.94 -14.04 -3.68
CA GLN A 10 -2.37 -15.34 -3.31
C GLN A 10 -1.30 -15.21 -2.21
N SER A 11 -0.75 -14.01 -2.03
CA SER A 11 0.21 -13.66 -0.99
C SER A 11 0.12 -12.18 -0.63
N GLU A 12 0.81 -11.79 0.43
CA GLU A 12 0.99 -10.36 0.80
C GLU A 12 1.84 -9.62 -0.24
N GLU A 13 2.82 -10.31 -0.85
CA GLU A 13 3.64 -9.76 -1.94
C GLU A 13 2.79 -9.42 -3.17
N ASP A 14 1.85 -10.29 -3.56
CA ASP A 14 0.93 -10.01 -4.69
C ASP A 14 0.02 -8.81 -4.42
N LEU A 15 -0.39 -8.62 -3.15
CA LEU A 15 -1.17 -7.45 -2.75
C LEU A 15 -0.31 -6.18 -2.87
N GLU A 16 0.90 -6.20 -2.32
CA GLU A 16 1.82 -5.06 -2.41
C GLU A 16 2.15 -4.70 -3.87
N ASP A 17 2.41 -5.69 -4.73
CA ASP A 17 2.68 -5.52 -6.17
C ASP A 17 1.49 -4.86 -6.87
N TYR A 18 0.28 -5.35 -6.65
CA TYR A 18 -0.93 -4.77 -7.22
C TYR A 18 -1.16 -3.33 -6.77
N ILE A 19 -0.96 -3.05 -5.48
CA ILE A 19 -1.08 -1.69 -4.95
C ILE A 19 -0.02 -0.78 -5.56
N GLU A 20 1.21 -1.23 -5.77
CA GLU A 20 2.28 -0.47 -6.41
C GLU A 20 1.96 -0.15 -7.88
N GLU A 21 1.56 -1.14 -8.66
CA GLU A 21 1.17 -0.98 -10.07
C GLU A 21 -0.01 -0.01 -10.25
N ASN A 22 -0.94 0.01 -9.30
CA ASN A 22 -2.15 0.82 -9.35
C ASN A 22 -2.12 2.01 -8.39
N PHE A 23 -0.96 2.33 -7.81
CA PHE A 23 -0.85 3.26 -6.67
C PHE A 23 -1.49 4.62 -6.95
N ASN A 24 -1.21 5.20 -8.12
CA ASN A 24 -1.75 6.52 -8.49
C ASN A 24 -3.27 6.51 -8.74
N GLN A 25 -3.85 5.35 -9.07
CA GLN A 25 -5.29 5.21 -9.27
C GLN A 25 -6.02 5.02 -7.94
N ILE A 26 -5.41 4.27 -7.01
CA ILE A 26 -5.96 3.97 -5.69
C ILE A 26 -5.79 5.16 -4.74
N PHE A 27 -4.61 5.77 -4.75
CA PHE A 27 -4.21 6.88 -3.87
C PHE A 27 -3.83 8.11 -4.70
N SER A 28 -4.82 8.73 -5.35
CA SER A 28 -4.60 9.87 -6.26
C SER A 28 -3.87 11.05 -5.61
N ASP A 29 -4.03 11.25 -4.31
CA ASP A 29 -3.48 12.40 -3.59
C ASP A 29 -2.13 12.12 -2.92
N LEU A 30 -1.65 10.87 -3.00
CA LEU A 30 -0.39 10.45 -2.41
C LEU A 30 0.70 10.28 -3.48
N ILE A 31 1.95 10.43 -3.04
CA ILE A 31 3.16 10.04 -3.77
C ILE A 31 3.79 8.90 -2.99
N LEU A 32 3.95 7.74 -3.63
CA LEU A 32 4.73 6.64 -3.09
C LEU A 32 6.20 7.06 -3.07
N ILE A 33 6.83 6.99 -1.89
CA ILE A 33 8.25 7.32 -1.70
C ILE A 33 9.09 6.06 -1.70
N LYS A 34 8.69 5.06 -0.89
CA LYS A 34 9.36 3.76 -0.78
C LYS A 34 8.36 2.67 -0.39
N ARG A 35 8.60 1.47 -0.90
CA ARG A 35 7.98 0.23 -0.43
C ARG A 35 8.92 -0.51 0.55
N GLN A 36 8.34 -1.30 1.45
CA GLN A 36 9.00 -2.12 2.46
C GLN A 36 10.13 -1.37 3.17
N HIS A 37 9.81 -0.20 3.74
CA HIS A 37 10.79 0.70 4.30
C HIS A 37 10.93 0.49 5.81
N THR A 38 12.17 0.26 6.28
CA THR A 38 12.46 0.21 7.71
C THR A 38 12.71 1.60 8.26
N ILE A 39 11.84 2.04 9.18
CA ILE A 39 12.02 3.26 9.97
C ILE A 39 12.45 2.84 11.38
N ASN A 40 13.65 3.24 11.77
CA ASN A 40 14.34 2.77 12.98
C ASN A 40 14.45 1.23 13.02
N THR A 41 13.48 0.56 13.62
CA THR A 41 13.42 -0.90 13.80
C THR A 41 12.14 -1.53 13.28
N GLN A 42 11.19 -0.74 12.78
CA GLN A 42 9.90 -1.22 12.28
C GLN A 42 9.88 -1.12 10.76
N ARG A 43 9.49 -2.21 10.11
CA ARG A 43 9.25 -2.25 8.67
C ARG A 43 7.81 -1.80 8.42
N CYS A 44 7.65 -0.87 7.49
CA CYS A 44 6.35 -0.42 7.00
C CYS A 44 6.20 -0.82 5.54
N ASP A 45 4.99 -1.17 5.13
CA ASP A 45 4.77 -1.66 3.77
C ASP A 45 4.92 -0.55 2.73
N LEU A 46 4.31 0.61 2.95
CA LEU A 46 4.44 1.77 2.06
C LEU A 46 4.70 3.05 2.85
N LEU A 47 5.78 3.74 2.49
CA LEU A 47 6.06 5.11 2.88
C LEU A 47 5.64 6.05 1.74
N CYS A 48 4.74 6.97 2.05
CA CYS A 48 4.13 7.90 1.11
C CYS A 48 4.22 9.34 1.61
N SER A 49 3.86 10.30 0.76
CA SER A 49 3.56 11.68 1.19
C SER A 49 2.33 12.24 0.49
N ILE A 50 1.62 13.15 1.16
CA ILE A 50 0.51 13.90 0.57
C ILE A 50 1.08 14.93 -0.41
N LYS A 51 0.60 14.91 -1.66
CA LYS A 51 1.09 15.79 -2.76
C LYS A 51 1.11 17.28 -2.39
N SER A 52 0.04 17.76 -1.74
CA SER A 52 -0.18 19.18 -1.48
C SER A 52 0.64 19.74 -0.32
N VAL A 53 0.87 18.94 0.71
CA VAL A 53 1.43 19.41 2.00
C VAL A 53 2.73 18.71 2.37
N LYS A 54 3.18 17.72 1.58
CA LYS A 54 4.37 16.89 1.83
C LYS A 54 4.38 16.20 3.21
N GLN A 55 3.20 16.02 3.80
CA GLN A 55 3.06 15.30 5.05
C GLN A 55 3.36 13.81 4.81
N PRO A 56 4.22 13.16 5.61
CA PRO A 56 4.49 11.75 5.48
C PRO A 56 3.28 10.91 5.89
N VAL A 57 3.03 9.82 5.17
CA VAL A 57 1.95 8.87 5.41
C VAL A 57 2.55 7.47 5.36
N ILE A 58 2.21 6.64 6.35
CA ILE A 58 2.55 5.22 6.36
C ILE A 58 1.26 4.45 6.07
N ILE A 59 1.34 3.48 5.16
CA ILE A 59 0.24 2.56 4.85
C ILE A 59 0.76 1.16 5.15
N GLU A 60 0.09 0.48 6.08
CA GLU A 60 0.28 -0.96 6.34
C GLU A 60 -0.81 -1.71 5.58
N LEU A 61 -0.40 -2.73 4.83
CA LEU A 61 -1.27 -3.57 4.04
C LEU A 61 -1.59 -4.84 4.81
N LYS A 62 -2.80 -5.36 4.60
CA LYS A 62 -3.28 -6.61 5.22
C LYS A 62 -4.07 -7.39 4.20
N ASN A 63 -3.74 -8.67 4.03
CA ASN A 63 -4.56 -9.61 3.27
C ASN A 63 -5.50 -10.38 4.23
N GLU A 64 -6.43 -11.16 3.68
CA GLU A 64 -7.37 -11.93 4.52
C GLU A 64 -6.71 -13.09 5.29
N GLU A 65 -5.50 -13.51 4.89
CA GLU A 65 -4.75 -14.56 5.57
C GLU A 65 -3.99 -14.04 6.80
N ASP A 66 -3.68 -12.74 6.86
CA ASP A 66 -3.07 -12.09 8.04
C ASP A 66 -4.11 -11.71 9.10
N ARG A 67 -5.11 -12.58 9.29
CA ARG A 67 -5.96 -12.61 10.48
C ARG A 67 -5.25 -13.48 11.52
N GLY A 68 -4.44 -12.86 12.36
CA GLY A 68 -3.91 -13.51 13.58
C GLY A 68 -5.00 -14.15 14.43
#